data_AF-A0A4R4SVM1-F1
#
_entry.id   AF-A0A4R4SVM1-F1
#
_cell.length_a   1.000
_cell.length_b   1.000
_cell.length_c   1.000
_cell.angle_alpha   90.00
_cell.angle_beta   90.00
_cell.angle_gamma   90.00
#
_symmetry.space_group_name_H-M   'P 1'
#
loop_
_entity.id
_entity.type
_entity.pdbx_description
1 polymer ?
#
loop_
_entity_poly.entity_id
_entity_poly.type
_entity_poly.pdbx_seq_one_letter_code
_entity_poly.pdbx_strand_id
1 'polypeptide(L)'
;TPELAALLPRRTAITRASAGRGSHAQALAANVDTVAVAVSLAGRAAPGLVERLLALAWESGAQPVIALTKADLADRDPAETLAEFSALAPGVDVLLTSSATGEGLDTLAAVLTGTVVLLGPSGAGKSSLGNTLLGEELLATGHVREQDGRGRHTTVHRELVPLPAGGVLIDTPGLRAVGLQDTGDGIEQVFAEITRLAPHCRFADCAHQTEPGCAVLAAVEDGTLPERRLVSYRKLLRESAWAASRDDARLRAQRTAERKAITRHLRATYQHRDQRP
;
A
#
# COMPACT_ATOMS: atom_id res chain seq x y z
N THR A 1 17.09 -33.99 0.41
CA THR A 1 16.64 -32.70 0.99
C THR A 1 15.55 -32.16 0.10
N PRO A 2 14.43 -31.65 0.63
CA PRO A 2 13.49 -30.93 -0.22
C PRO A 2 14.19 -29.71 -0.82
N GLU A 3 14.03 -29.51 -2.12
CA GLU A 3 14.59 -28.37 -2.87
C GLU A 3 13.47 -27.63 -3.60
N LEU A 4 13.62 -26.31 -3.73
CA LEU A 4 12.68 -25.48 -4.48
C LEU A 4 12.77 -25.83 -5.98
N ALA A 5 11.76 -26.51 -6.51
CA ALA A 5 11.73 -26.92 -7.91
C ALA A 5 11.30 -25.78 -8.86
N ALA A 6 10.32 -24.97 -8.46
CA ALA A 6 9.77 -23.89 -9.28
C ALA A 6 9.08 -22.81 -8.43
N LEU A 7 9.01 -21.59 -8.97
CA LEU A 7 8.17 -20.51 -8.46
C LEU A 7 6.98 -20.31 -9.40
N LEU A 8 5.77 -20.52 -8.90
CA LEU A 8 4.56 -20.30 -9.68
C LEU A 8 4.25 -18.79 -9.85
N PRO A 9 3.52 -18.40 -10.90
CA PRO A 9 3.06 -17.03 -11.06
C PRO A 9 2.28 -16.54 -9.83
N ARG A 10 2.55 -15.29 -9.41
CA ARG A 10 1.83 -14.66 -8.30
C ARG A 10 0.50 -14.13 -8.81
N ARG A 11 -0.58 -14.37 -8.08
CA ARG A 11 -1.91 -13.80 -8.37
C ARG A 11 -1.98 -12.31 -8.02
N THR A 12 -1.41 -11.96 -6.88
CA THR A 12 -1.37 -10.61 -6.31
C THR A 12 -0.01 -10.37 -5.69
N ALA A 13 0.40 -9.11 -5.55
CA ALA A 13 1.67 -8.78 -4.90
C ALA A 13 1.69 -7.38 -4.33
N ILE A 14 2.04 -7.27 -3.05
CA ILE A 14 2.42 -5.99 -2.46
C ILE A 14 3.91 -5.81 -2.72
N THR A 15 4.29 -4.80 -3.48
CA THR A 15 5.69 -4.57 -3.88
C THR A 15 6.21 -3.25 -3.33
N ARG A 16 7.53 -3.12 -3.23
CA ARG A 16 8.21 -1.89 -2.82
C ARG A 16 9.46 -1.65 -3.66
N ALA A 17 9.76 -0.39 -3.92
CA ALA A 17 11.05 0.05 -4.43
C ALA A 17 12.19 -0.51 -3.59
N SER A 18 13.11 -1.24 -4.20
CA SER A 18 14.35 -1.59 -3.50
C SER A 18 15.20 -0.32 -3.28
N ALA A 19 15.64 -0.11 -2.04
CA ALA A 19 16.62 0.94 -1.72
C ALA A 19 18.03 0.62 -2.27
N GLY A 20 18.29 -0.63 -2.69
CA GLY A 20 19.59 -1.09 -3.22
C GLY A 20 19.79 -0.82 -4.72
N ARG A 21 21.01 -0.99 -5.24
CA ARG A 21 21.41 -0.62 -6.63
C ARG A 21 20.67 -1.35 -7.76
N GLY A 22 19.90 -2.41 -7.47
CA GLY A 22 19.06 -3.11 -8.45
C GLY A 22 17.63 -2.57 -8.48
N SER A 23 17.14 -2.26 -9.68
CA SER A 23 15.80 -1.71 -9.98
C SER A 23 14.69 -2.77 -9.99
N HIS A 24 14.73 -3.73 -9.06
CA HIS A 24 13.66 -4.73 -8.97
C HIS A 24 12.68 -4.33 -7.87
N ALA A 25 11.40 -4.20 -8.24
CA ALA A 25 10.29 -4.16 -7.31
C ALA A 25 10.41 -5.39 -6.39
N GLN A 26 10.64 -5.15 -5.11
CA GLN A 26 10.75 -6.22 -4.13
C GLN A 26 9.34 -6.58 -3.68
N ALA A 27 8.88 -7.78 -4.03
CA ALA A 27 7.66 -8.33 -3.44
C ALA A 27 7.84 -8.45 -1.93
N LEU A 28 6.97 -7.78 -1.19
CA LEU A 28 6.89 -7.84 0.26
C LEU A 28 5.92 -8.93 0.71
N ALA A 29 4.82 -9.08 0.00
CA ALA A 29 3.87 -10.16 0.16
C ALA A 29 3.34 -10.55 -1.24
N ALA A 30 2.96 -11.81 -1.41
CA ALA A 30 2.45 -12.34 -2.67
C ALA A 30 1.23 -13.23 -2.38
N ASN A 31 0.33 -13.34 -3.35
CA ASN A 31 -0.92 -14.08 -3.23
C ASN A 31 -1.77 -13.62 -2.03
N VAL A 32 -1.71 -12.32 -1.72
CA VAL A 32 -2.58 -11.66 -0.75
C VAL A 32 -3.99 -11.57 -1.34
N ASP A 33 -4.98 -12.09 -0.61
CA ASP A 33 -6.39 -12.04 -0.98
C ASP A 33 -7.05 -10.79 -0.37
N THR A 34 -6.72 -10.47 0.89
CA THR A 34 -7.32 -9.35 1.62
C THR A 34 -6.27 -8.50 2.33
N VAL A 35 -6.46 -7.18 2.28
CA VAL A 35 -5.62 -6.20 2.99
C VAL A 35 -6.48 -5.44 4.00
N ALA A 36 -6.24 -5.68 5.30
CA ALA A 36 -6.90 -4.92 6.36
C ALA A 36 -6.12 -3.62 6.64
N VAL A 37 -6.70 -2.48 6.28
CA VAL A 37 -6.17 -1.15 6.58
C VAL A 37 -6.63 -0.74 7.98
N ALA A 38 -5.74 -0.89 8.95
CA ALA A 38 -5.96 -0.53 10.34
C ALA A 38 -5.85 0.99 10.55
N VAL A 39 -6.91 1.59 11.10
CA VAL A 39 -7.02 3.02 11.40
C VAL A 39 -7.42 3.18 12.87
N SER A 40 -6.54 3.74 13.70
CA SER A 40 -6.81 3.92 15.14
C SER A 40 -7.78 5.06 15.40
N LEU A 41 -8.82 4.81 16.18
CA LEU A 41 -9.79 5.80 16.65
C LEU A 41 -9.37 6.54 17.93
N ALA A 42 -8.30 6.09 18.60
CA ALA A 42 -7.69 6.79 19.75
C ALA A 42 -6.99 8.13 19.39
N GLY A 43 -7.34 8.74 18.26
CA GLY A 43 -6.74 9.96 17.73
C GLY A 43 -7.33 10.33 16.38
N ARG A 44 -6.89 11.45 15.80
CA ARG A 44 -7.37 11.87 14.48
C ARG A 44 -6.70 11.06 13.38
N ALA A 45 -7.49 10.31 12.63
CA ALA A 45 -7.05 9.69 11.39
C ALA A 45 -6.77 10.78 10.33
N ALA A 46 -5.74 10.58 9.52
CA ALA A 46 -5.46 11.42 8.37
C ALA A 46 -6.11 10.79 7.12
N PRO A 47 -7.19 11.36 6.55
CA PRO A 47 -7.91 10.74 5.42
C PRO A 47 -6.99 10.45 4.22
N GLY A 48 -6.05 11.35 3.92
CA GLY A 48 -5.09 11.16 2.84
C GLY A 48 -4.13 9.98 3.05
N LEU A 49 -3.84 9.58 4.29
CA LEU A 49 -3.07 8.37 4.57
C LEU A 49 -3.91 7.12 4.32
N VAL A 50 -5.19 7.14 4.68
CA VAL A 50 -6.10 6.02 4.43
C VAL A 50 -6.30 5.83 2.94
N GLU A 51 -6.60 6.90 2.20
CA GLU A 51 -6.70 6.89 0.73
C GLU A 51 -5.43 6.30 0.08
N ARG A 52 -4.25 6.68 0.59
CA ARG A 52 -2.97 6.12 0.12
C ARG A 52 -2.85 4.62 0.38
N LEU A 53 -3.23 4.14 1.57
CA LEU A 53 -3.15 2.72 1.91
C LEU A 53 -4.15 1.88 1.12
N LEU A 54 -5.33 2.42 0.84
CA LEU A 54 -6.31 1.81 -0.05
C LEU A 54 -5.80 1.71 -1.48
N ALA A 55 -5.16 2.76 -2.00
CA ALA A 55 -4.57 2.74 -3.33
C ALA A 55 -3.50 1.65 -3.46
N LEU A 56 -2.68 1.46 -2.42
CA LEU A 56 -1.70 0.36 -2.36
C LEU A 56 -2.35 -1.03 -2.30
N ALA A 57 -3.46 -1.17 -1.58
CA ALA A 57 -4.20 -2.42 -1.49
C ALA A 57 -4.79 -2.80 -2.86
N TRP A 58 -5.49 -1.86 -3.50
CA TRP A 58 -6.07 -2.05 -4.83
C TRP A 58 -5.01 -2.36 -5.88
N GLU A 59 -3.90 -1.62 -5.87
CA GLU A 59 -2.78 -1.87 -6.80
C GLU A 59 -2.19 -3.28 -6.64
N SER A 60 -2.18 -3.81 -5.42
CA SER A 60 -1.68 -5.18 -5.20
C SER A 60 -2.58 -6.26 -5.81
N GLY A 61 -3.80 -5.91 -6.22
CA GLY A 61 -4.86 -6.82 -6.65
C GLY A 61 -5.63 -7.48 -5.51
N ALA A 62 -5.34 -7.12 -4.26
CA ALA A 62 -6.03 -7.62 -3.07
C ALA A 62 -7.26 -6.77 -2.73
N GLN A 63 -8.27 -7.39 -2.13
CA GLN A 63 -9.46 -6.69 -1.65
C GLN A 63 -9.12 -5.91 -0.36
N PRO A 64 -9.28 -4.58 -0.31
CA PRO A 64 -9.13 -3.83 0.93
C PRO A 64 -10.35 -3.98 1.85
N VAL A 65 -10.08 -3.91 3.15
CA VAL A 65 -11.08 -3.72 4.22
C VAL A 65 -10.51 -2.68 5.18
N ILE A 66 -11.32 -1.72 5.64
CA ILE A 66 -10.91 -0.76 6.68
C ILE A 66 -11.31 -1.32 8.04
N ALA A 67 -10.32 -1.53 8.91
CA ALA A 67 -10.53 -1.85 10.31
C ALA A 67 -10.29 -0.60 11.15
N LEU A 68 -11.36 0.03 11.63
CA LEU A 68 -11.30 1.15 12.57
C LEU A 68 -11.00 0.57 13.96
N THR A 69 -9.74 0.57 14.35
CA THR A 69 -9.26 -0.07 15.57
C THR A 69 -9.39 0.84 16.79
N LYS A 70 -9.37 0.23 17.98
CA LYS A 70 -9.48 0.91 19.28
C LYS A 70 -10.78 1.70 19.41
N ALA A 71 -11.89 1.12 18.97
CA ALA A 71 -13.22 1.71 19.10
C ALA A 71 -13.56 2.04 20.58
N ASP A 72 -12.98 1.31 21.53
CA ASP A 72 -13.07 1.55 22.97
C ASP A 72 -12.47 2.90 23.43
N LEU A 73 -11.63 3.53 22.60
CA LEU A 73 -11.01 4.83 22.87
C LEU A 73 -11.54 5.94 21.96
N ALA A 74 -12.65 5.69 21.24
CA ALA A 74 -13.23 6.68 20.35
C ALA A 74 -14.03 7.73 21.12
N ASP A 75 -13.69 9.02 20.94
CA ASP A 75 -14.43 10.14 21.52
C ASP A 75 -15.67 10.53 20.67
N ARG A 76 -15.76 10.02 19.44
CA ARG A 76 -16.79 10.36 18.47
C ARG A 76 -17.85 9.29 18.39
N ASP A 77 -19.04 9.68 17.96
CA ASP A 77 -20.12 8.75 17.70
C ASP A 77 -19.68 7.67 16.67
N PRO A 78 -19.88 6.38 16.98
CA PRO A 78 -19.56 5.27 16.08
C PRO A 78 -20.21 5.38 14.70
N ALA A 79 -21.48 5.81 14.62
CA ALA A 79 -22.21 5.88 13.36
C ALA A 79 -21.71 7.02 12.48
N GLU A 80 -21.43 8.20 13.07
CA GLU A 80 -20.78 9.30 12.35
C GLU A 80 -19.40 8.90 11.82
N THR A 81 -18.62 8.19 12.63
CA THR A 81 -17.28 7.72 12.24
C THR A 81 -17.37 6.73 11.07
N LEU A 82 -18.26 5.73 11.16
CA LEU A 82 -18.50 4.79 10.07
C LEU A 82 -18.94 5.50 8.78
N ALA A 83 -19.86 6.46 8.87
CA ALA A 83 -20.34 7.21 7.72
C ALA A 83 -19.21 8.00 7.03
N GLU A 84 -18.34 8.65 7.82
CA GLU A 84 -17.20 9.39 7.29
C GLU A 84 -16.23 8.48 6.51
N PHE A 85 -15.84 7.34 7.09
CA PHE A 85 -14.91 6.43 6.43
C PHE A 85 -15.54 5.68 5.25
N SER A 86 -16.83 5.39 5.31
CA SER A 86 -17.57 4.79 4.18
C SER A 86 -17.64 5.77 2.99
N ALA A 87 -17.84 7.06 3.26
CA ALA A 87 -17.79 8.10 2.24
C ALA A 87 -16.37 8.32 1.68
N LEU A 88 -15.34 8.07 2.50
CA LEU A 88 -13.93 8.15 2.08
C LEU A 88 -13.52 7.04 1.11
N ALA A 89 -14.14 5.87 1.24
CA ALA A 89 -13.77 4.65 0.53
C ALA A 89 -15.00 3.90 -0.02
N PRO A 90 -15.68 4.46 -1.04
CA PRO A 90 -16.83 3.79 -1.64
C PRO A 90 -16.48 2.40 -2.14
N GLY A 91 -17.29 1.39 -1.79
CA GLY A 91 -17.08 0.00 -2.20
C GLY A 91 -16.06 -0.78 -1.36
N VAL A 92 -15.57 -0.19 -0.25
CA VAL A 92 -14.70 -0.85 0.72
C VAL A 92 -15.47 -1.07 2.02
N ASP A 93 -15.41 -2.28 2.57
CA ASP A 93 -16.02 -2.56 3.87
C ASP A 93 -15.30 -1.80 4.99
N VAL A 94 -16.08 -1.16 5.87
CA VAL A 94 -15.56 -0.40 7.02
C VAL A 94 -16.13 -0.99 8.30
N LEU A 95 -15.24 -1.50 9.16
CA LEU A 95 -15.60 -2.20 10.38
C LEU A 95 -15.00 -1.53 11.61
N LEU A 96 -15.84 -1.21 12.59
CA LEU A 96 -15.41 -0.83 13.93
C LEU A 96 -14.91 -2.07 14.66
N THR A 97 -13.73 -1.95 15.26
CA THR A 97 -13.09 -3.05 15.98
C THR A 97 -12.37 -2.59 17.23
N SER A 98 -12.40 -3.44 18.26
CA SER A 98 -11.56 -3.28 19.44
C SER A 98 -10.96 -4.61 19.86
N SER A 99 -9.63 -4.70 19.81
CA SER A 99 -8.89 -5.82 20.40
C SER A 99 -9.03 -5.89 21.93
N ALA A 100 -9.38 -4.78 22.59
CA ALA A 100 -9.51 -4.73 24.04
C ALA A 100 -10.85 -5.28 24.52
N THR A 101 -11.94 -5.00 23.78
CA THR A 101 -13.30 -5.44 24.16
C THR A 101 -13.80 -6.65 23.38
N GLY A 102 -13.15 -6.98 22.26
CA GLY A 102 -13.62 -8.00 21.32
C GLY A 102 -14.64 -7.50 20.30
N GLU A 103 -15.06 -6.23 20.38
CA GLU A 103 -16.06 -5.65 19.50
C GLU A 103 -15.66 -5.75 18.03
N GLY A 104 -16.59 -6.21 17.19
CA GLY A 104 -16.46 -6.27 15.73
C GLY A 104 -15.46 -7.28 15.18
N LEU A 105 -14.75 -8.03 16.05
CA LEU A 105 -13.70 -8.96 15.62
C LEU A 105 -14.24 -10.18 14.90
N ASP A 106 -15.41 -10.69 15.29
CA ASP A 106 -16.06 -11.81 14.60
C ASP A 106 -16.42 -11.44 13.17
N THR A 107 -17.01 -10.25 12.98
CA THR A 107 -17.32 -9.71 11.65
C THR A 107 -16.06 -9.48 10.84
N LEU A 108 -15.00 -8.93 11.46
CA LEU A 108 -13.72 -8.74 10.79
C LEU A 108 -13.12 -10.08 10.36
N ALA A 109 -13.09 -11.09 11.23
CA ALA A 109 -12.58 -12.41 10.91
C ALA A 109 -13.36 -13.07 9.76
N ALA A 110 -14.67 -12.85 9.68
CA ALA A 110 -15.51 -13.37 8.61
C ALA A 110 -15.22 -12.75 7.23
N VAL A 111 -14.84 -11.47 7.17
CA VAL A 111 -14.51 -10.80 5.88
C VAL A 111 -13.04 -10.98 5.48
N LEU A 112 -12.16 -11.26 6.44
CA LEU A 112 -10.74 -11.52 6.20
C LEU A 112 -10.55 -12.97 5.72
N THR A 113 -10.64 -13.17 4.40
CA THR A 113 -10.52 -14.51 3.80
C THR A 113 -9.16 -14.74 3.13
N GLY A 114 -8.74 -16.00 3.05
CA GLY A 114 -7.51 -16.38 2.33
C GLY A 114 -6.24 -15.85 2.99
N THR A 115 -5.37 -15.21 2.20
CA THR A 115 -4.11 -14.63 2.66
C THR A 115 -4.29 -13.17 3.03
N VAL A 116 -4.06 -12.85 4.30
CA VAL A 116 -4.34 -11.54 4.90
C VAL A 116 -3.06 -10.78 5.18
N VAL A 117 -3.09 -9.48 4.94
CA VAL A 117 -2.04 -8.53 5.34
C VAL A 117 -2.65 -7.37 6.12
N LEU A 118 -1.97 -6.93 7.19
CA LEU A 118 -2.36 -5.74 7.96
C LEU A 118 -1.52 -4.51 7.54
N LEU A 119 -2.18 -3.44 7.11
CA LEU A 119 -1.57 -2.15 6.77
C LEU A 119 -2.02 -1.04 7.73
N GLY A 120 -1.21 0.00 7.90
CA GLY A 120 -1.53 1.13 8.78
C GLY A 120 -0.30 1.74 9.46
N PRO A 121 -0.40 2.98 9.96
CA PRO A 121 0.72 3.65 10.64
C PRO A 121 1.16 2.93 11.92
N SER A 122 2.31 3.32 12.46
CA SER A 122 2.71 2.87 13.80
C SER A 122 1.66 3.29 14.83
N GLY A 123 1.39 2.44 15.82
CA GLY A 123 0.36 2.71 16.83
C GLY A 123 -1.10 2.49 16.37
N ALA A 124 -1.34 2.13 15.10
CA ALA A 124 -2.68 1.84 14.57
C ALA A 124 -3.34 0.56 15.11
N GLY A 125 -2.72 -0.16 16.06
CA GLY A 125 -3.28 -1.39 16.64
C GLY A 125 -3.09 -2.68 15.82
N LYS A 126 -2.28 -2.68 14.74
CA LYS A 126 -2.07 -3.87 13.88
C LYS A 126 -1.58 -5.11 14.63
N SER A 127 -0.55 -5.01 15.47
CA SER A 127 -0.03 -6.17 16.22
C SER A 127 -1.08 -6.71 17.19
N SER A 128 -1.78 -5.82 17.90
CA SER A 128 -2.89 -6.19 18.79
C SER A 128 -4.00 -6.89 18.01
N LEU A 129 -4.43 -6.31 16.89
CA LEU A 129 -5.45 -6.89 16.02
C LEU A 129 -5.05 -8.26 15.48
N GLY A 130 -3.81 -8.40 15.00
CA GLY A 130 -3.28 -9.67 14.52
C GLY A 130 -3.23 -10.73 15.62
N ASN A 131 -2.75 -10.39 16.83
CA ASN A 131 -2.76 -11.33 17.96
C ASN A 131 -4.18 -11.74 18.35
N THR A 132 -5.14 -10.81 18.36
CA THR A 132 -6.52 -11.17 18.67
C THR A 132 -7.14 -12.07 17.60
N LEU A 133 -6.86 -11.82 16.31
CA LEU A 133 -7.29 -12.69 15.21
C LEU A 133 -6.64 -14.07 15.25
N LEU A 134 -5.40 -14.17 15.72
CA LEU A 134 -4.68 -15.43 15.90
C LEU A 134 -5.14 -16.21 17.15
N GLY A 135 -5.68 -15.51 18.15
CA GLY A 135 -6.00 -16.10 19.46
C GLY A 135 -4.78 -16.32 20.36
N GLU A 136 -3.61 -15.83 19.98
CA GLU A 136 -2.34 -15.97 20.72
C GLU A 136 -1.41 -14.75 20.51
N GLU A 137 -0.49 -14.53 21.46
CA GLU A 137 0.46 -13.42 21.42
C GLU A 137 1.72 -13.77 20.60
N LEU A 138 1.60 -13.79 19.27
CA LEU A 138 2.73 -14.06 18.36
C LEU A 138 3.41 -12.79 17.85
N LEU A 139 2.64 -11.76 17.54
CA LEU A 139 3.15 -10.49 17.03
C LEU A 139 3.61 -9.60 18.17
N ALA A 140 4.78 -8.99 18.01
CA ALA A 140 5.33 -8.10 19.03
C ALA A 140 4.39 -6.89 19.28
N THR A 141 3.82 -6.85 20.49
CA THR A 141 3.04 -5.74 21.06
C THR A 141 3.94 -4.96 22.02
N GLY A 142 4.47 -3.82 21.60
CA GLY A 142 5.33 -2.98 22.45
C GLY A 142 5.17 -1.49 22.14
N HIS A 143 5.47 -0.64 23.13
CA HIS A 143 5.48 0.81 22.98
C HIS A 143 6.33 1.20 21.76
N VAL A 144 5.85 2.20 21.01
CA VAL A 144 6.59 2.83 19.92
C VAL A 144 7.98 3.15 20.45
N ARG A 145 9.00 2.41 20.00
CA ARG A 145 10.39 2.73 20.33
C ARG A 145 10.72 4.05 19.67
N GLU A 146 10.55 5.14 20.40
CA GLU A 146 11.27 6.38 20.19
C GLU A 146 12.74 6.11 20.49
N GLN A 147 13.48 5.58 19.51
CA GLN A 147 14.93 5.71 19.53
C GLN A 147 15.54 5.49 18.13
N ASP A 148 16.20 6.57 17.70
CA ASP A 148 17.32 6.65 16.79
C ASP A 148 17.04 6.55 15.28
N GLY A 149 17.06 7.73 14.66
CA GLY A 149 17.08 7.98 13.22
C GLY A 149 18.28 7.41 12.45
N ARG A 150 18.98 6.39 12.98
CA ARG A 150 19.97 5.56 12.27
C ARG A 150 20.04 4.14 12.86
N GLY A 151 18.90 3.50 13.17
CA GLY A 151 18.85 2.13 13.69
C GLY A 151 18.33 1.11 12.68
N ARG A 152 19.19 0.19 12.24
CA ARG A 152 18.84 -0.94 11.36
C ARG A 152 17.83 -1.85 12.08
N HIS A 153 16.55 -1.79 11.70
CA HIS A 153 15.51 -2.65 12.26
C HIS A 153 15.79 -4.13 11.95
N THR A 154 16.14 -4.90 12.97
CA THR A 154 16.44 -6.34 12.92
C THR A 154 15.28 -7.20 13.45
N THR A 155 14.05 -6.96 12.98
CA THR A 155 13.01 -8.00 13.02
C THR A 155 12.98 -8.61 11.62
N VAL A 156 13.77 -9.68 11.42
CA VAL A 156 14.22 -10.15 10.09
C VAL A 156 13.29 -11.24 9.51
N HIS A 157 12.37 -11.78 10.30
CA HIS A 157 11.50 -12.88 9.88
C HIS A 157 10.15 -12.35 9.40
N ARG A 158 9.80 -12.70 8.16
CA ARG A 158 8.43 -12.63 7.64
C ARG A 158 7.82 -13.98 7.96
N GLU A 159 6.67 -13.97 8.59
CA GLU A 159 6.00 -15.20 9.00
C GLU A 159 4.61 -15.24 8.37
N LEU A 160 4.21 -16.46 7.99
CA LEU A 160 2.89 -16.76 7.50
C LEU A 160 2.25 -17.67 8.54
N VAL A 161 1.29 -17.11 9.27
CA VAL A 161 0.69 -17.75 10.45
C VAL A 161 -0.74 -18.16 10.12
N PRO A 162 -1.15 -19.42 10.35
CA PRO A 162 -2.53 -19.86 10.14
C PRO A 162 -3.51 -19.09 11.03
N LEU A 163 -4.63 -18.64 10.46
CA LEU A 163 -5.71 -18.04 11.24
C LEU A 163 -6.68 -19.14 11.71
N PRO A 164 -7.19 -19.08 12.96
CA PRO A 164 -8.17 -20.05 13.47
C PRO A 164 -9.46 -20.12 12.64
N ALA A 165 -9.89 -18.99 12.07
CA ALA A 165 -11.06 -18.89 11.19
C ALA A 165 -10.81 -19.42 9.76
N GLY A 166 -9.60 -19.91 9.47
CA GLY A 166 -9.16 -20.29 8.13
C GLY A 166 -8.40 -19.17 7.41
N GLY A 167 -7.56 -19.55 6.45
CA GLY A 167 -6.63 -18.62 5.81
C GLY A 167 -5.36 -18.41 6.63
N VAL A 168 -4.58 -17.39 6.26
CA VAL A 168 -3.26 -17.12 6.83
C VAL A 168 -3.01 -15.62 6.96
N LEU A 169 -2.34 -15.21 8.04
CA LEU A 169 -1.87 -13.86 8.25
C LEU A 169 -0.39 -13.77 7.89
N ILE A 170 -0.02 -12.82 7.04
CA ILE A 170 1.37 -12.50 6.73
C ILE A 170 1.81 -11.32 7.61
N ASP A 171 2.67 -11.57 8.60
CA ASP A 171 3.34 -10.48 9.31
C ASP A 171 4.58 -10.02 8.54
N THR A 172 4.60 -8.73 8.23
CA THR A 172 5.71 -8.09 7.52
C THR A 172 6.04 -6.74 8.17
N PRO A 173 7.07 -6.70 9.03
CA PRO A 173 7.57 -5.46 9.63
C PRO A 173 7.91 -4.36 8.59
N GLY A 174 8.19 -4.77 7.34
CA GLY A 174 8.63 -3.93 6.22
C GLY A 174 7.54 -3.20 5.43
N LEU A 175 6.25 -3.38 5.73
CA LEU A 175 5.17 -2.65 5.06
C LEU A 175 5.03 -1.19 5.52
N ARG A 176 5.80 -0.78 6.54
CA ARG A 176 5.82 0.59 7.09
C ARG A 176 6.31 1.67 6.11
N ALA A 177 6.87 1.28 4.96
CA ALA A 177 7.48 2.18 3.98
C ALA A 177 7.19 1.78 2.53
N VAL A 178 6.00 1.23 2.24
CA VAL A 178 5.61 0.97 0.84
C VAL A 178 5.33 2.31 0.15
N GLY A 179 6.18 2.63 -0.83
CA GLY A 179 5.98 3.76 -1.74
C GLY A 179 4.81 3.49 -2.68
N LEU A 180 4.07 4.52 -3.09
CA LEU A 180 3.21 4.43 -4.27
C LEU A 180 4.17 4.31 -5.47
N GLN A 181 4.29 3.12 -6.05
CA GLN A 181 4.99 2.92 -7.30
C GLN A 181 4.02 2.24 -8.25
N ASP A 182 3.86 2.83 -9.42
CA ASP A 182 2.98 2.31 -10.47
C ASP A 182 1.51 2.14 -10.03
N THR A 183 1.04 2.93 -9.06
CA THR A 183 -0.31 2.78 -8.49
C THR A 183 -1.40 3.47 -9.31
N GLY A 184 -1.30 3.45 -10.63
CA GLY A 184 -2.26 4.14 -11.51
C GLY A 184 -3.67 3.61 -11.28
N ASP A 185 -3.84 2.31 -11.47
CA ASP A 185 -5.12 1.60 -11.32
C ASP A 185 -5.62 1.68 -9.88
N GLY A 186 -4.74 1.51 -8.89
CA GLY A 186 -5.09 1.64 -7.48
C GLY A 186 -5.62 3.02 -7.09
N ILE A 187 -5.06 4.10 -7.65
CA ILE A 187 -5.56 5.47 -7.42
C ILE A 187 -6.93 5.65 -8.09
N GLU A 188 -7.13 5.14 -9.30
CA GLU A 188 -8.43 5.24 -9.99
C GLU A 188 -9.55 4.55 -9.22
N GLN A 189 -9.27 3.40 -8.58
CA GLN A 189 -10.24 2.71 -7.72
C GLN A 189 -10.61 3.53 -6.48
N VAL A 190 -9.63 4.15 -5.81
CA VAL A 190 -9.89 4.97 -4.62
C VAL A 190 -10.72 6.21 -4.95
N PHE A 191 -10.50 6.84 -6.11
CA PHE A 191 -11.18 8.06 -6.55
C PHE A 191 -12.10 7.80 -7.74
N ALA A 192 -12.81 6.68 -7.72
CA ALA A 192 -13.65 6.24 -8.83
C ALA A 192 -14.72 7.29 -9.23
N GLU A 193 -15.18 8.13 -8.29
CA GLU A 193 -16.06 9.25 -8.60
C GLU A 193 -15.42 10.29 -9.52
N ILE A 194 -14.12 10.57 -9.38
CA ILE A 194 -13.37 11.47 -10.26
C ILE A 194 -13.16 10.80 -11.62
N THR A 195 -12.77 9.52 -11.63
CA THR A 195 -12.58 8.74 -12.86
C THR A 195 -13.87 8.64 -13.68
N ARG A 196 -15.04 8.55 -13.03
CA ARG A 196 -16.36 8.59 -13.71
C ARG A 196 -16.71 9.96 -14.30
N LEU A 197 -16.26 11.05 -13.68
CA LEU A 197 -16.50 12.41 -14.15
C LEU A 197 -15.54 12.80 -15.29
N ALA A 198 -14.30 12.31 -15.28
CA ALA A 198 -13.25 12.70 -16.22
C ALA A 198 -13.63 12.59 -17.72
N PRO A 199 -14.36 11.56 -18.21
CA PRO A 199 -14.80 11.47 -19.60
C PRO A 199 -15.76 12.58 -20.05
N HIS A 200 -16.39 13.28 -19.11
CA HIS A 200 -17.32 14.39 -19.38
C HIS A 200 -16.60 15.74 -19.48
N CYS A 201 -15.29 15.78 -19.27
CA CYS A 201 -14.49 16.97 -19.49
C CYS A 201 -14.44 17.34 -20.98
N ARG A 202 -14.37 18.64 -21.25
CA ARG A 202 -14.20 19.17 -22.61
C ARG A 202 -12.94 18.63 -23.32
N PHE A 203 -11.87 18.39 -22.56
CA PHE A 203 -10.58 17.94 -23.06
C PHE A 203 -10.28 16.52 -22.58
N ALA A 204 -9.75 15.68 -23.46
CA ALA A 204 -9.41 14.30 -23.15
C ALA A 204 -8.18 14.16 -22.23
N ASP A 205 -7.29 15.15 -22.23
CA ASP A 205 -6.08 15.25 -21.42
C ASP A 205 -6.22 16.21 -20.23
N CYS A 206 -7.46 16.45 -19.79
CA CYS A 206 -7.75 17.36 -18.68
C CYS A 206 -7.05 16.89 -17.39
N ALA A 207 -6.18 17.73 -16.82
CA ALA A 207 -5.52 17.48 -15.54
C ALA A 207 -6.39 17.89 -14.34
N HIS A 208 -7.61 18.36 -14.61
CA HIS A 208 -8.58 18.85 -13.65
C HIS A 208 -7.97 19.87 -12.71
N GLN A 209 -7.28 20.90 -13.18
CA GLN A 209 -6.66 21.96 -12.39
C GLN A 209 -7.35 23.31 -12.59
N THR A 210 -7.39 23.77 -13.84
CA THR A 210 -7.88 25.10 -14.24
C THR A 210 -8.57 25.08 -15.61
N GLU A 211 -8.72 23.90 -16.21
CA GLU A 211 -9.19 23.76 -17.59
C GLU A 211 -10.66 24.16 -17.72
N PRO A 212 -11.01 24.98 -18.73
CA PRO A 212 -12.39 25.39 -18.95
C PRO A 212 -13.24 24.21 -19.43
N GLY A 213 -14.45 24.06 -18.88
CA GLY A 213 -15.34 22.93 -19.19
C GLY A 213 -14.89 21.60 -18.58
N CYS A 214 -14.13 21.65 -17.49
CA CYS A 214 -13.79 20.46 -16.70
C CYS A 214 -14.99 20.03 -15.86
N ALA A 215 -15.54 18.85 -16.14
CA ALA A 215 -16.68 18.29 -15.38
C ALA A 215 -16.31 18.02 -13.91
N VAL A 216 -15.06 17.65 -13.64
CA VAL A 216 -14.56 17.43 -12.27
C VAL A 216 -14.52 18.73 -11.47
N LEU A 217 -14.09 19.85 -12.07
CA LEU A 217 -14.11 21.15 -11.39
C LEU A 217 -15.54 21.65 -11.18
N ALA A 218 -16.42 21.47 -12.16
CA ALA A 218 -17.84 21.80 -12.03
C ALA A 218 -18.50 21.02 -10.88
N ALA A 219 -18.18 19.73 -10.72
CA ALA A 219 -18.65 18.91 -9.60
C ALA A 219 -18.10 19.38 -8.24
N VAL A 220 -16.92 19.99 -8.19
CA VAL A 220 -16.41 20.64 -6.97
C VAL A 220 -17.18 21.93 -6.69
N GLU A 221 -17.43 22.73 -7.73
CA GLU A 221 -18.16 24.01 -7.62
C GLU A 221 -19.62 23.82 -7.18
N ASP A 222 -20.30 22.76 -7.63
CA ASP A 222 -21.68 22.45 -7.25
C ASP A 222 -21.81 21.62 -5.96
N GLY A 223 -20.68 21.19 -5.38
CA GLY A 223 -20.61 20.46 -4.11
C GLY A 223 -20.87 18.95 -4.21
N THR A 224 -21.08 18.40 -5.40
CA THR A 224 -21.23 16.94 -5.59
C THR A 224 -19.93 16.17 -5.37
N LEU A 225 -18.78 16.82 -5.59
CA LEU A 225 -17.44 16.31 -5.28
C LEU A 225 -16.77 17.18 -4.21
N PRO A 226 -16.45 16.64 -3.02
CA PRO A 226 -15.72 17.42 -2.02
C PRO A 226 -14.33 17.85 -2.53
N GLU A 227 -13.99 19.13 -2.42
CA GLU A 227 -12.68 19.67 -2.89
C GLU A 227 -11.49 18.89 -2.34
N ARG A 228 -11.57 18.47 -1.06
CA ARG A 228 -10.54 17.65 -0.40
C ARG A 228 -10.21 16.38 -1.19
N ARG A 229 -11.21 15.72 -1.79
CA ARG A 229 -11.02 14.51 -2.59
C ARG A 229 -10.18 14.79 -3.82
N LEU A 230 -10.50 15.87 -4.54
CA LEU A 230 -9.71 16.30 -5.71
C LEU A 230 -8.27 16.69 -5.33
N VAL A 231 -8.08 17.36 -4.19
CA VAL A 231 -6.74 17.67 -3.66
C VAL A 231 -5.94 16.41 -3.36
N SER A 232 -6.54 15.43 -2.67
CA SER A 232 -5.92 14.13 -2.39
C SER A 232 -5.58 13.36 -3.66
N TYR A 233 -6.51 13.29 -4.63
CA TYR A 233 -6.33 12.64 -5.91
C TYR A 233 -5.12 13.21 -6.68
N ARG A 234 -5.09 14.53 -6.88
CA ARG A 234 -3.96 15.21 -7.53
C ARG A 234 -2.65 15.00 -6.78
N LYS A 235 -2.67 14.97 -5.44
CA LYS A 235 -1.48 14.70 -4.63
C LYS A 235 -0.95 13.28 -4.88
N LEU A 236 -1.81 12.27 -4.86
CA LEU A 236 -1.42 10.88 -5.08
C LEU A 236 -0.94 10.64 -6.52
N LEU A 237 -1.59 11.25 -7.52
CA LEU A 237 -1.09 11.22 -8.90
C LEU A 237 0.31 11.81 -9.04
N ARG A 238 0.58 12.97 -8.40
CA ARG A 238 1.93 13.56 -8.41
C ARG A 238 2.97 12.67 -7.73
N GLU A 239 2.61 12.05 -6.60
CA GLU A 239 3.50 11.11 -5.89
C GLU A 239 3.80 9.88 -6.75
N SER A 240 2.78 9.31 -7.42
CA SER A 240 2.93 8.17 -8.34
C SER A 240 3.77 8.53 -9.56
N ALA A 241 3.49 9.65 -10.24
CA ALA A 241 4.27 10.13 -11.38
C ALA A 241 5.74 10.42 -11.00
N TRP A 242 5.98 11.00 -9.83
CA TRP A 242 7.33 11.23 -9.33
C TRP A 242 8.06 9.91 -9.07
N ALA A 243 7.39 8.93 -8.47
CA ALA A 243 7.96 7.60 -8.25
C ALA A 243 8.32 6.90 -9.57
N ALA A 244 7.40 6.90 -10.54
CA ALA A 244 7.63 6.35 -11.87
C ALA A 244 8.84 7.03 -12.56
N SER A 245 8.93 8.37 -12.51
CA SER A 245 10.04 9.11 -13.13
C SER A 245 11.42 8.73 -12.59
N ARG A 246 11.50 8.39 -11.30
CA ARG A 246 12.75 7.96 -10.66
C ARG A 246 13.16 6.56 -11.09
N ASP A 247 12.20 5.65 -11.22
CA ASP A 247 12.46 4.30 -11.72
C ASP A 247 12.96 4.35 -13.16
N ASP A 248 12.34 5.19 -13.98
CA ASP A 248 12.65 5.38 -15.38
C ASP A 248 14.07 5.95 -15.60
N ALA A 249 14.42 7.02 -14.89
CA ALA A 249 15.76 7.60 -14.91
C ALA A 249 16.83 6.60 -14.41
N ARG A 250 16.48 5.80 -13.40
CA ARG A 250 17.37 4.81 -12.81
C ARG A 250 17.60 3.60 -13.74
N LEU A 251 16.55 3.11 -14.40
CA LEU A 251 16.62 2.07 -15.43
C LEU A 251 17.52 2.50 -16.60
N ARG A 252 17.38 3.75 -17.07
CA ARG A 252 18.26 4.32 -18.11
C ARG A 252 19.73 4.37 -17.67
N ALA A 253 20.00 4.79 -16.43
CA ALA A 253 21.36 4.83 -15.88
C ALA A 253 21.98 3.43 -15.76
N GLN A 254 21.20 2.42 -15.35
CA GLN A 254 21.65 1.03 -15.24
C GLN A 254 22.02 0.43 -16.60
N ARG A 255 21.15 0.56 -17.62
CA ARG A 255 21.44 0.11 -19.00
C ARG A 255 22.72 0.72 -19.54
N THR A 256 22.95 2.01 -19.25
CA THR A 256 24.17 2.72 -19.63
C THR A 256 25.41 2.15 -18.93
N ALA A 257 25.31 1.82 -17.64
CA ALA A 257 26.41 1.23 -16.88
C ALA A 257 26.75 -0.20 -17.34
N GLU A 258 25.74 -1.03 -17.62
CA GLU A 258 25.91 -2.38 -18.17
C GLU A 258 26.60 -2.34 -19.53
N ARG A 259 26.15 -1.47 -20.44
CA ARG A 259 26.79 -1.28 -21.74
C ARG A 259 28.26 -0.86 -21.60
N LYS A 260 28.57 0.04 -20.65
CA LYS A 260 29.96 0.44 -20.35
C LYS A 260 30.79 -0.72 -19.80
N ALA A 261 30.23 -1.57 -18.94
CA ALA A 261 30.89 -2.74 -18.38
C ALA A 261 31.20 -3.79 -19.45
N ILE A 262 30.23 -4.12 -20.31
CA ILE A 262 30.40 -5.02 -21.47
C ILE A 262 31.48 -4.47 -22.41
N THR A 263 31.41 -3.17 -22.74
CA THR A 263 32.42 -2.52 -23.60
C THR A 263 33.82 -2.59 -23.00
N ARG A 264 33.95 -2.38 -21.67
CA ARG A 264 35.23 -2.49 -20.96
C ARG A 264 35.76 -3.91 -20.98
N HIS A 265 34.90 -4.90 -20.74
CA HIS A 265 35.28 -6.31 -20.78
C HIS A 265 35.74 -6.73 -22.18
N LEU A 266 34.99 -6.38 -23.22
CA LEU A 266 35.37 -6.67 -24.61
C LEU A 266 36.74 -6.05 -24.94
N ARG A 267 36.97 -4.78 -24.60
CA ARG A 267 38.27 -4.12 -24.82
C ARG A 267 39.43 -4.84 -24.11
N ALA A 268 39.23 -5.27 -22.87
CA ALA A 268 40.24 -6.02 -22.13
C ALA A 268 40.53 -7.39 -22.77
N THR A 269 39.50 -8.08 -23.28
CA THR A 269 39.65 -9.36 -23.98
C THR A 269 40.41 -9.21 -25.30
N TYR A 270 40.14 -8.16 -26.08
CA TYR A 270 40.88 -7.90 -27.32
C TYR A 270 42.35 -7.52 -27.04
N GLN A 271 42.62 -6.68 -26.04
CA GLN A 271 43.99 -6.31 -25.65
C GLN A 271 44.84 -7.50 -25.18
N HIS A 272 44.24 -8.47 -24.49
CA HIS A 272 44.94 -9.71 -24.12
C HIS A 272 45.21 -10.65 -25.30
N ARG A 273 44.44 -10.53 -26.38
CA ARG A 273 44.58 -11.36 -27.58
C ARG A 273 45.69 -10.86 -28.49
N ASP A 274 45.89 -9.54 -28.56
CA ASP A 274 46.97 -8.89 -29.31
C ASP A 274 48.34 -8.92 -28.59
N GLN A 275 48.39 -9.39 -27.34
CA GLN A 275 49.61 -9.53 -26.53
C GLN A 275 50.11 -10.97 -26.41
N ARG A 276 49.50 -11.94 -27.12
CA ARG A 276 50.07 -13.29 -27.26
C ARG A 276 51.08 -13.25 -28.42
N PRO A 277 52.33 -13.71 -28.20
CA PRO A 277 53.40 -13.64 -29.20
C PRO A 277 53.11 -14.48 -30.44
#